data_AF-A0A2K2CKR2-F1
#
_entry.id   AF-A0A2K2CKR2-F1
#
_cell.length_a   1.000
_cell.length_b   1.000
_cell.length_c   1.000
_cell.angle_alpha   90.00
_cell.angle_beta   90.00
_cell.angle_gamma   90.00
#
_symmetry.space_group_name_H-M   'P 1'
#
loop_
_entity.id
_entity.type
_entity.pdbx_description
1 polymer ?
#
loop_
_entity_poly.entity_id
_entity_poly.type
_entity_poly.pdbx_seq_one_letter_code
_entity_poly.pdbx_strand_id
1 'polypeptide(L)'
;MKCPFTKGVGRLLRAWTGEGTAPTTPFGSIDEWWDASLPHDDKAAKRRMSGHPIYIWWNAWKERNRRIFNLARLTYVEVAHLAFEDITQRRLAFGLPAASLALEPD
;
A
#
# COMPACT_ATOMS: atom_id res chain seq x y z
N MET A 1 3.16 -9.72 7.33
CA MET A 1 3.73 -8.66 8.20
C MET A 1 3.73 -9.04 9.69
N LYS A 2 4.91 -9.24 10.32
CA LYS A 2 5.00 -9.61 11.75
C LYS A 2 5.14 -8.40 12.70
N CYS A 3 5.68 -7.26 12.23
CA CYS A 3 5.93 -6.06 13.05
C CYS A 3 4.62 -5.31 13.43
N PRO A 4 4.43 -4.90 14.71
CA PRO A 4 3.26 -4.13 15.14
C PRO A 4 3.08 -2.81 14.40
N PHE A 5 4.18 -2.11 14.08
CA PHE A 5 4.14 -0.84 13.36
C PHE A 5 3.52 -1.00 11.97
N THR A 6 4.03 -1.94 11.17
CA THR A 6 3.51 -2.17 9.80
C THR A 6 2.12 -2.80 9.81
N LYS A 7 1.77 -3.59 10.84
CA LYS A 7 0.38 -4.04 11.07
C LYS A 7 -0.56 -2.87 11.31
N GLY A 8 -0.15 -1.86 12.07
CA GLY A 8 -0.90 -0.62 12.31
C GLY A 8 -1.14 0.15 11.01
N VAL A 9 -0.07 0.41 10.26
CA VAL A 9 -0.13 1.07 8.94
C VAL A 9 -1.10 0.32 8.00
N GLY A 10 -0.92 -1.00 7.87
CA GLY A 10 -1.75 -1.81 6.99
C GLY A 10 -3.22 -1.85 7.39
N ARG A 11 -3.54 -1.81 8.69
CA ARG A 11 -4.93 -1.74 9.18
C ARG A 11 -5.61 -0.44 8.72
N LEU A 12 -4.94 0.70 8.88
CA LEU A 12 -5.48 2.00 8.47
C LEU A 12 -5.66 2.07 6.96
N LEU A 13 -4.68 1.62 6.18
CA LEU A 13 -4.81 1.64 4.72
C LEU A 13 -5.97 0.77 4.22
N ARG A 14 -6.21 -0.40 4.79
CA ARG A 14 -7.38 -1.21 4.44
C ARG A 14 -8.69 -0.47 4.76
N ALA A 15 -8.76 0.15 5.94
CA ALA A 15 -9.93 0.92 6.34
C ALA A 15 -10.19 2.13 5.41
N TRP A 16 -9.16 2.86 5.01
CA TRP A 16 -9.31 4.07 4.17
C TRP A 16 -9.49 3.78 2.69
N THR A 17 -8.90 2.70 2.18
CA THR A 17 -8.97 2.38 0.74
C THR A 17 -10.12 1.44 0.38
N GLY A 18 -10.73 0.77 1.37
CA GLY A 18 -11.72 -0.30 1.15
C GLY A 18 -11.13 -1.55 0.49
N GLU A 19 -9.80 -1.62 0.34
CA GLU A 19 -9.10 -2.64 -0.43
C GLU A 19 -7.99 -3.31 0.40
N GLY A 20 -7.68 -4.56 0.03
CA GLY A 20 -6.59 -5.34 0.61
C GLY A 20 -7.06 -6.29 1.71
N THR A 21 -6.46 -7.48 1.73
CA THR A 21 -6.77 -8.51 2.73
C THR A 21 -5.54 -8.70 3.61
N ALA A 22 -5.75 -8.78 4.92
CA ALA A 22 -4.72 -9.31 5.81
C ALA A 22 -4.93 -10.84 5.91
N PRO A 23 -3.90 -11.65 5.64
CA PRO A 23 -3.97 -13.07 5.90
C PRO A 23 -4.32 -13.32 7.37
N THR A 24 -5.37 -14.10 7.60
CA THR A 24 -5.90 -14.44 8.92
C THR A 24 -5.05 -15.52 9.60
N THR A 25 -4.32 -16.31 8.82
CA THR A 25 -3.47 -17.40 9.30
C THR A 25 -2.05 -16.92 9.61
N PRO A 26 -1.37 -17.55 10.59
CA PRO A 26 0.06 -17.40 10.75
C PRO A 26 0.78 -17.82 9.46
N PHE A 27 1.75 -17.02 9.03
CA PHE A 27 2.58 -17.29 7.86
C PHE A 27 4.03 -17.52 8.30
N GLY A 28 4.64 -18.56 7.75
CA GLY A 28 6.03 -18.95 7.97
C GLY A 28 6.99 -17.96 7.32
N SER A 29 6.71 -17.55 6.09
CA SER A 29 7.56 -16.64 5.30
C SER A 29 6.84 -15.36 4.83
N ILE A 30 7.61 -14.44 4.25
CA ILE A 30 7.05 -13.23 3.61
C ILE A 30 6.37 -13.61 2.30
N ASP A 31 6.88 -14.60 1.58
CA ASP A 31 6.32 -15.06 0.30
C ASP A 31 4.94 -15.69 0.53
N GLU A 32 4.80 -16.55 1.54
CA GLU A 32 3.50 -17.12 1.94
C GLU A 32 2.49 -16.02 2.31
N TRP A 33 2.95 -15.00 3.03
CA TRP A 33 2.09 -13.85 3.37
C TRP A 33 1.67 -13.08 2.13
N TRP A 34 2.61 -12.88 1.20
CA TRP A 34 2.38 -12.12 -0.02
C TRP A 34 1.37 -12.81 -0.92
N ASP A 35 1.54 -14.11 -1.16
CA ASP A 35 0.62 -14.91 -1.95
C ASP A 35 -0.77 -14.94 -1.31
N ALA A 36 -0.86 -15.18 0.00
CA ALA A 36 -2.15 -15.16 0.71
C ALA A 36 -2.84 -13.78 0.74
N SER A 37 -2.13 -12.69 0.46
CA SER A 37 -2.67 -11.32 0.50
C SER A 37 -3.28 -10.86 -0.83
N LEU A 38 -3.04 -11.59 -1.92
CA LEU A 38 -3.39 -11.15 -3.27
C LEU A 38 -4.30 -12.16 -3.98
N PRO A 39 -5.25 -11.69 -4.81
CA PRO A 39 -6.04 -12.59 -5.65
C PRO A 39 -5.13 -13.25 -6.69
N HIS A 40 -5.30 -14.55 -6.89
CA HIS A 40 -4.55 -15.31 -7.89
C HIS A 40 -5.25 -15.32 -9.25
N ASP A 41 -6.58 -15.28 -9.28
CA ASP A 41 -7.38 -15.52 -10.49
C ASP A 41 -7.64 -14.25 -11.32
N ASP A 42 -7.42 -13.06 -10.77
CA ASP A 42 -7.59 -11.79 -11.46
C ASP A 42 -6.29 -10.98 -11.46
N LYS A 43 -5.64 -10.93 -12.63
CA LYS A 43 -4.38 -10.20 -12.84
C LYS A 43 -4.54 -8.69 -12.62
N ALA A 44 -5.69 -8.11 -12.98
CA ALA A 44 -5.96 -6.69 -12.79
C ALA A 44 -6.17 -6.37 -11.31
N ALA A 45 -6.94 -7.19 -10.59
CA ALA A 45 -7.07 -7.07 -9.14
C ALA A 45 -5.74 -7.31 -8.43
N LYS A 46 -4.96 -8.31 -8.84
CA LYS A 46 -3.62 -8.57 -8.30
C LYS A 46 -2.72 -7.35 -8.45
N ARG A 47 -2.70 -6.71 -9.63
CA ARG A 47 -1.91 -5.49 -9.89
C ARG A 47 -2.40 -4.27 -9.09
N ARG A 48 -3.71 -4.17 -8.85
CA ARG A 48 -4.29 -3.10 -8.04
C ARG A 48 -3.93 -3.30 -6.56
N MET A 49 -4.19 -4.49 -6.03
CA MET A 49 -4.03 -4.84 -4.62
C MET A 49 -2.57 -5.03 -4.20
N SER A 50 -1.66 -5.37 -5.12
CA SER A 50 -0.23 -5.46 -4.83
C SER A 50 0.40 -4.12 -4.48
N GLY A 51 -0.24 -3.00 -4.86
CA GLY A 51 0.20 -1.67 -4.46
C GLY A 51 0.24 -1.50 -2.95
N HIS A 52 -0.80 -1.95 -2.23
CA HIS A 52 -0.90 -1.79 -0.77
C HIS A 52 0.29 -2.34 0.00
N PRO A 53 0.66 -3.63 -0.12
CA PRO A 53 1.82 -4.15 0.59
C PRO A 53 3.12 -3.45 0.16
N ILE A 54 3.29 -3.10 -1.11
CA ILE A 54 4.48 -2.36 -1.58
C ILE A 54 4.58 -1.00 -0.88
N TYR A 55 3.52 -0.21 -0.90
CA TYR A 55 3.54 1.13 -0.32
C TYR A 55 3.64 1.13 1.20
N ILE A 56 3.13 0.10 1.89
CA ILE A 56 3.37 -0.03 3.34
C ILE A 56 4.85 -0.26 3.63
N TRP A 57 5.47 -1.22 2.94
CA TRP A 57 6.87 -1.57 3.19
C TRP A 57 7.80 -0.43 2.79
N TRP A 58 7.52 0.22 1.65
CA TRP A 58 8.23 1.41 1.19
C TRP A 58 8.16 2.55 2.21
N ASN A 59 6.97 2.89 2.70
CA ASN A 59 6.81 3.98 3.67
C ASN A 59 7.39 3.63 5.05
N ALA A 60 7.34 2.37 5.47
CA ALA A 60 8.03 1.91 6.68
C ALA A 60 9.56 2.01 6.55
N TRP A 61 10.11 1.69 5.37
CA TRP A 61 11.53 1.88 5.08
C TRP A 61 11.91 3.37 5.06
N LYS A 62 11.13 4.23 4.39
CA LYS A 62 11.31 5.69 4.41
C LYS A 62 11.31 6.23 5.85
N GLU A 63 10.42 5.74 6.70
CA GLU A 63 10.38 6.16 8.10
C GLU A 63 11.62 5.70 8.88
N ARG A 64 12.06 4.45 8.72
CA ARG A 64 13.31 4.00 9.36
C ARG A 64 14.48 4.90 8.97
N ASN A 65 14.57 5.29 7.70
CA ASN A 65 15.60 6.20 7.22
C ASN A 65 15.45 7.59 7.82
N ARG A 66 14.23 8.13 7.91
CA ARG A 66 13.96 9.42 8.54
C ARG A 66 14.41 9.45 9.99
N ARG A 67 14.21 8.36 10.74
CA ARG A 67 14.70 8.22 12.12
C ARG A 67 16.21 8.25 12.23
N ILE A 68 16.91 7.61 11.31
CA ILE A 68 18.37 7.46 11.36
C ILE A 68 19.06 8.73 10.89
N PHE A 69 18.64 9.27 9.75
CA PHE A 69 19.36 10.35 9.07
C PHE A 69 18.87 11.74 9.49
N ASN A 70 17.59 11.87 9.84
CA ASN A 70 16.99 13.18 10.17
C ASN A 70 16.63 13.31 11.65
N LEU A 71 16.85 12.25 12.44
CA LEU A 71 16.45 12.17 13.86
C LEU A 71 14.96 12.48 14.10
N ALA A 72 14.13 12.34 13.07
CA ALA A 72 12.70 12.60 13.12
C ALA A 72 11.91 11.29 13.16
N ARG A 73 10.83 11.28 13.94
CA ARG A 73 9.97 10.10 14.15
C ARG A 73 8.56 10.42 13.72
N LEU A 74 7.99 9.52 12.93
CA LEU A 74 6.58 9.48 12.61
C LEU A 74 5.91 8.31 13.31
N THR A 75 4.66 8.54 13.70
CA THR A 75 3.73 7.52 14.17
C THR A 75 3.31 6.61 13.01
N TYR A 76 2.75 5.44 13.32
CA TYR A 76 2.20 4.56 12.30
C TYR A 76 1.00 5.20 11.57
N VAL A 77 0.32 6.16 12.19
CA VAL A 77 -0.81 6.90 11.59
C VAL A 77 -0.28 7.85 10.51
N GLU A 78 0.72 8.66 10.82
CA GLU A 78 1.36 9.55 9.85
C GLU A 78 1.99 8.78 8.68
N VAL A 79 2.65 7.67 8.96
CA VAL A 79 3.19 6.79 7.90
C VAL A 79 2.07 6.17 7.06
N ALA A 80 0.92 5.85 7.66
CA ALA A 80 -0.25 5.40 6.90
C ALA A 80 -0.80 6.50 5.99
N HIS A 81 -0.84 7.75 6.44
CA HIS A 81 -1.27 8.87 5.61
C HIS A 81 -0.35 9.04 4.39
N LEU A 82 0.97 9.02 4.58
CA LEU A 82 1.92 9.08 3.47
C LEU A 82 1.75 7.92 2.48
N ALA A 83 1.53 6.71 2.98
CA ALA A 83 1.26 5.56 2.12
C ALA A 83 -0.08 5.67 1.38
N PHE A 84 -1.10 6.27 2.00
CA PHE A 84 -2.40 6.51 1.38
C PHE A 84 -2.30 7.53 0.25
N GLU A 85 -1.54 8.60 0.46
CA GLU A 85 -1.24 9.60 -0.57
C GLU A 85 -0.51 8.95 -1.76
N ASP A 86 0.55 8.16 -1.50
CA ASP A 86 1.30 7.44 -2.54
C ASP A 86 0.37 6.50 -3.37
N ILE A 87 -0.51 5.75 -2.70
CA ILE A 87 -1.51 4.87 -3.36
C ILE A 87 -2.49 5.69 -4.20
N THR A 88 -2.98 6.80 -3.65
CA THR A 88 -3.96 7.67 -4.32
C THR A 88 -3.35 8.32 -5.57
N GLN A 89 -2.14 8.85 -5.47
CA GLN A 89 -1.39 9.40 -6.60
C GLN A 89 -1.20 8.35 -7.70
N ARG A 90 -0.82 7.12 -7.36
CA ARG A 90 -0.73 6.03 -8.35
C ARG A 90 -2.08 5.74 -9.00
N ARG A 91 -3.18 5.70 -8.23
CA ARG A 91 -4.52 5.47 -8.78
C ARG A 91 -4.91 6.58 -9.75
N LEU A 92 -4.61 7.84 -9.43
CA LEU A 92 -4.88 8.96 -10.33
C LEU A 92 -4.04 8.86 -11.61
N ALA A 93 -2.74 8.59 -11.50
CA ALA A 93 -1.85 8.48 -12.66
C ALA A 93 -2.17 7.30 -13.60
N PHE A 94 -2.68 6.19 -13.06
CA PHE A 94 -2.85 4.94 -13.82
C PHE A 94 -4.29 4.40 -13.86
N GLY A 95 -5.27 5.13 -13.29
CA GLY A 95 -6.66 4.72 -13.16
C GLY A 95 -7.63 5.45 -14.08
N LEU A 96 -7.20 6.52 -14.77
CA LEU A 96 -7.97 7.11 -15.86
C LEU A 96 -7.98 6.16 -17.06
N PRO A 97 -9.15 5.86 -17.66
CA PRO A 97 -9.20 5.32 -19.01
C PRO A 97 -8.45 6.27 -19.96
N ALA A 98 -7.67 5.73 -20.90
CA ALA A 98 -7.01 6.55 -21.93
C ALA A 98 -7.99 7.46 -22.70
N ALA A 99 -9.28 7.09 -22.75
CA ALA A 99 -10.35 7.85 -23.37
C ALA A 99 -10.66 9.21 -22.69
N SER A 100 -10.46 9.33 -21.37
CA SER A 100 -10.73 10.58 -20.65
C SER A 100 -9.70 11.68 -20.89
N LEU A 101 -8.56 11.38 -21.52
CA LEU A 101 -7.56 12.36 -21.96
C LEU A 101 -7.74 12.78 -23.43
N ALA A 102 -8.71 12.19 -24.14
CA ALA A 102 -8.96 12.43 -25.56
C ALA A 102 -10.14 13.37 -25.83
N LEU A 103 -10.75 13.95 -24.78
CA LEU A 103 -11.89 14.86 -24.86
C LEU A 103 -11.49 16.23 -24.30
N GLU A 104 -10.52 16.88 -24.92
CA GLU A 104 -10.43 18.35 -24.91
C GLU A 104 -10.74 18.80 -26.34
N PRO A 105 -11.96 19.29 -26.63
CA PRO A 105 -12.26 19.92 -27.91
C PRO A 105 -11.88 21.41 -27.86
N ASP A 106 -11.14 21.85 -28.88
CA ASP A 106 -10.99 23.27 -29.26
C ASP A 106 -12.33 23.91 -29.67
#